data_AF-B5VK71-F1
#
_entry.id   AF-B5VK71-F1
#
_cell.length_a   1.000
_cell.length_b   1.000
_cell.length_c   1.000
_cell.angle_alpha   90.00
_cell.angle_beta   90.00
_cell.angle_gamma   90.00
#
_symmetry.space_group_name_H-M   'P 1'
#
loop_
_entity.id
_entity.type
_entity.pdbx_description
1 polymer ?
#
loop_
_entity_poly.entity_id
_entity_poly.type
_entity_poly.pdbx_seq_one_letter_code
_entity_poly.pdbx_strand_id
1 'polypeptide(L)'
;MIFLMKSFLTLDTDARVIRLETFSKIFAPGLRLSFIVANKFLLQKILDLADITTRAPSGTSQAIVYSTIKAMAESNLSSSLSMKEAMFEGWIRWIMQIASKYNHRKNLTLKALYETESYQAGQFTVMEPSAGMFIIIKINWGNFDRPDDLPQQMDILDKFLLKNGVKLVLGYKMAVCPNYSKQNSDFLRLTIAYARDDDQLIEASKRIGSGIKEFFDNYKS
;
A
#
# COMPACT_ATOMS: atom_id res chain seq x y z
N MET A 1 -8.00 0.45 -21.15
CA MET A 1 -7.13 -0.75 -21.03
C MET A 1 -6.22 -0.52 -19.84
N ILE A 2 -6.29 -1.35 -18.79
CA ILE A 2 -5.39 -1.23 -17.63
C ILE A 2 -4.08 -1.94 -18.00
N PHE A 3 -2.97 -1.22 -17.89
CA PHE A 3 -1.65 -1.82 -18.03
C PHE A 3 -1.28 -2.53 -16.73
N LEU A 4 -1.28 -3.87 -16.76
CA LEU A 4 -0.80 -4.68 -15.63
C LEU A 4 0.67 -5.05 -15.88
N MET A 5 1.54 -4.64 -14.97
CA MET A 5 2.96 -5.01 -15.06
C MET A 5 3.11 -6.53 -14.90
N LYS A 6 3.94 -7.12 -15.77
CA LYS A 6 4.25 -8.55 -15.73
C LYS A 6 4.86 -8.92 -14.37
N SER A 7 4.35 -9.98 -13.75
CA SER A 7 4.92 -10.49 -12.50
C SER A 7 6.15 -11.36 -12.75
N PHE A 8 7.01 -11.56 -11.75
CA PHE A 8 8.15 -12.48 -11.83
C PHE A 8 7.78 -13.89 -12.27
N LEU A 9 6.55 -14.35 -11.99
CA LEU A 9 6.07 -15.65 -12.46
C LEU A 9 6.06 -15.76 -13.99
N THR A 10 5.85 -14.65 -14.71
CA THR A 10 5.90 -14.64 -16.19
C THR A 10 7.33 -14.75 -16.74
N LEU A 11 8.34 -14.61 -15.88
CA LEU A 11 9.76 -14.74 -16.19
C LEU A 11 10.34 -16.05 -15.60
N ASP A 12 9.54 -16.85 -14.92
CA ASP A 12 10.02 -18.01 -14.15
C ASP A 12 10.18 -19.25 -15.05
N THR A 13 11.34 -19.36 -15.69
CA THR A 13 11.70 -20.55 -16.50
C THR A 13 12.22 -21.69 -15.64
N ASP A 14 12.80 -21.38 -14.49
CA ASP A 14 13.52 -22.35 -13.65
C ASP A 14 12.74 -22.77 -12.40
N ALA A 15 11.45 -22.40 -12.34
CA ALA A 15 10.52 -22.77 -11.28
C ALA A 15 10.99 -22.32 -9.87
N ARG A 16 11.60 -21.12 -9.80
CA ARG A 16 12.20 -20.52 -8.60
C ARG A 16 11.32 -19.48 -7.91
N VAL A 17 10.20 -19.08 -8.53
CA VAL A 17 9.34 -18.01 -8.01
C VAL A 17 8.23 -18.60 -7.14
N ILE A 18 8.09 -18.04 -5.94
CA ILE A 18 6.92 -18.25 -5.08
C ILE A 18 6.11 -16.94 -5.07
N ARG A 19 4.93 -16.94 -5.70
CA ARG A 19 4.01 -15.80 -5.70
C ARG A 19 2.98 -15.96 -4.59
N LEU A 20 2.90 -14.95 -3.72
CA LEU A 20 1.94 -14.88 -2.63
C LEU A 20 0.80 -13.90 -3.00
N GLU A 21 -0.43 -14.39 -2.98
CA GLU A 21 -1.63 -13.60 -3.28
C GLU A 21 -2.55 -13.52 -2.06
N THR A 22 -3.23 -12.40 -1.86
CA THR A 22 -4.12 -12.22 -0.70
C THR A 22 -5.42 -11.51 -1.02
N PHE A 23 -6.51 -11.97 -0.41
CA PHE A 23 -7.80 -11.28 -0.45
C PHE A 23 -7.86 -10.08 0.51
N SER A 24 -6.82 -9.85 1.32
CA SER A 24 -6.84 -8.84 2.39
C SER A 24 -6.99 -7.40 1.88
N LYS A 25 -6.51 -7.11 0.66
CA LYS A 25 -6.48 -5.76 0.09
C LYS A 25 -7.43 -5.56 -1.09
N ILE A 26 -8.06 -6.65 -1.53
CA ILE A 26 -8.99 -6.68 -2.68
C ILE A 26 -10.38 -7.18 -2.27
N PHE A 27 -10.55 -7.64 -1.03
CA PHE A 27 -11.83 -8.04 -0.46
C PHE A 27 -11.93 -7.55 0.98
N ALA A 28 -11.32 -8.25 1.94
CA ALA A 28 -11.31 -7.84 3.34
C ALA A 28 -10.18 -8.53 4.13
N PRO A 29 -9.44 -7.81 5.01
CA PRO A 29 -8.34 -8.38 5.79
C PRO A 29 -8.79 -9.41 6.83
N GLY A 30 -10.02 -9.30 7.34
CA GLY A 30 -10.59 -10.20 8.34
C GLY A 30 -10.85 -11.62 7.82
N LEU A 31 -10.89 -11.84 6.50
CA LEU A 31 -11.12 -13.16 5.92
C LEU A 31 -9.98 -14.14 6.19
N ARG A 32 -8.76 -13.63 6.45
CA ARG A 32 -7.53 -14.42 6.60
C ARG A 32 -7.32 -15.41 5.44
N LEU A 33 -7.68 -14.99 4.22
CA LEU A 33 -7.65 -15.84 3.03
C LEU A 33 -6.60 -15.35 2.03
N SER A 34 -5.87 -16.30 1.46
CA SER A 34 -4.78 -16.12 0.51
C SER A 34 -4.58 -17.39 -0.31
N PHE A 35 -3.81 -17.30 -1.40
CA PHE A 35 -3.34 -18.47 -2.14
C PHE A 35 -1.89 -18.26 -2.59
N ILE A 36 -1.23 -19.36 -2.95
CA ILE A 36 0.17 -19.37 -3.35
C ILE A 36 0.25 -19.97 -4.75
N VAL A 37 1.06 -19.36 -5.61
CA VAL A 37 1.42 -19.91 -6.93
C VAL A 37 2.92 -20.14 -6.94
N ALA A 38 3.32 -21.40 -7.07
CA ALA A 38 4.71 -21.84 -7.10
C ALA A 38 4.81 -23.21 -7.81
N ASN A 39 6.02 -23.72 -7.96
CA ASN A 39 6.22 -25.07 -8.51
C ASN A 39 5.65 -26.16 -7.57
N LYS A 40 5.37 -27.34 -8.14
CA LYS A 40 4.73 -28.44 -7.38
C LYS A 40 5.59 -28.92 -6.20
N PHE A 41 6.91 -28.96 -6.37
CA PHE A 41 7.84 -29.43 -5.34
C PHE A 41 7.79 -28.54 -4.08
N LEU A 42 7.85 -27.22 -4.24
CA LEU A 42 7.77 -26.26 -3.16
C LEU A 42 6.36 -26.23 -2.54
N LEU A 43 5.32 -26.31 -3.36
CA LEU A 43 3.94 -26.37 -2.87
C LEU A 43 3.71 -27.57 -1.94
N GLN A 44 4.26 -28.75 -2.26
CA GLN A 44 4.15 -29.91 -1.39
C GLN A 44 4.78 -29.65 -0.01
N LYS A 45 5.98 -29.05 0.03
CA LYS A 45 6.64 -28.72 1.31
C LYS A 45 5.89 -27.68 2.12
N ILE A 46 5.26 -26.71 1.45
CA ILE A 46 4.41 -25.72 2.12
C ILE A 46 3.15 -26.38 2.68
N LEU A 47 2.54 -27.32 1.96
CA LEU A 47 1.37 -28.09 2.43
C LEU A 47 1.73 -28.98 3.62
N ASP A 48 2.85 -29.71 3.56
CA ASP A 48 3.35 -30.54 4.67
C ASP A 48 3.53 -29.69 5.94
N LEU A 49 4.10 -28.48 5.80
CA LEU A 49 4.25 -27.52 6.90
C LEU A 49 2.91 -26.96 7.39
N ALA A 50 1.98 -26.68 6.47
CA ALA A 50 0.66 -26.17 6.82
C ALA A 50 -0.11 -27.19 7.67
N ASP A 51 -0.04 -28.48 7.35
CA ASP A 51 -0.78 -29.53 8.08
C ASP A 51 -0.42 -29.62 9.57
N ILE A 52 0.82 -29.27 9.94
CA ILE A 52 1.30 -29.26 11.32
C ILE A 52 1.21 -27.89 12.01
N THR A 53 1.04 -26.80 11.26
CA THR A 53 1.03 -25.43 11.82
C THR A 53 -0.36 -24.79 11.77
N THR A 54 -0.75 -24.25 10.61
CA THR A 54 -1.96 -23.43 10.44
C THR A 54 -3.16 -24.20 9.90
N ARG A 55 -2.91 -25.39 9.33
CA ARG A 55 -3.85 -26.21 8.58
C ARG A 55 -4.51 -25.40 7.45
N ALA A 56 -5.72 -25.76 7.07
CA ALA A 56 -6.50 -25.09 6.02
C ALA A 56 -7.11 -23.77 6.51
N PRO A 57 -7.28 -22.78 5.61
CA PRO A 57 -8.01 -21.55 5.94
C PRO A 57 -9.49 -21.83 6.22
N SER A 58 -10.14 -20.93 6.97
CA SER A 58 -11.55 -21.05 7.35
C SER A 58 -12.46 -21.39 6.16
N GLY A 59 -13.19 -22.50 6.26
CA GLY A 59 -14.15 -22.92 5.24
C GLY A 59 -15.27 -21.89 5.03
N THR A 60 -15.69 -21.19 6.08
CA THR A 60 -16.65 -20.09 6.00
C THR A 60 -16.09 -18.92 5.19
N SER A 61 -14.83 -18.54 5.40
CA SER A 61 -14.20 -17.47 4.62
C SER A 61 -14.07 -17.86 3.15
N GLN A 62 -13.74 -19.11 2.85
CA GLN A 62 -13.71 -19.65 1.49
C GLN A 62 -15.10 -19.58 0.83
N ALA A 63 -16.14 -20.03 1.53
CA ALA A 63 -17.51 -20.06 1.04
C ALA A 63 -18.07 -18.65 0.78
N ILE A 64 -17.77 -17.67 1.65
CA ILE A 64 -18.16 -16.27 1.46
C ILE A 64 -17.55 -15.72 0.17
N VAL A 65 -16.23 -15.82 0.01
CA VAL A 65 -15.55 -15.29 -1.18
C VAL A 65 -16.06 -15.97 -2.46
N TYR A 66 -16.18 -17.29 -2.45
CA TYR A 66 -16.69 -18.06 -3.58
C TYR A 66 -18.12 -17.64 -3.95
N SER A 67 -19.02 -17.58 -2.96
CA SER A 67 -20.43 -17.25 -3.17
C SER A 67 -20.61 -15.81 -3.65
N THR A 68 -19.83 -14.86 -3.13
CA THR A 68 -19.86 -13.47 -3.62
C THR A 68 -19.41 -13.38 -5.07
N ILE A 69 -18.33 -14.06 -5.46
CA ILE A 69 -17.86 -14.07 -6.87
C ILE A 69 -18.90 -14.73 -7.78
N LYS A 70 -19.51 -15.83 -7.33
CA LYS A 70 -20.58 -16.52 -8.06
C LYS A 70 -21.79 -15.60 -8.26
N ALA A 71 -22.24 -14.91 -7.22
CA ALA A 71 -23.36 -13.98 -7.29
C ALA A 71 -23.08 -12.78 -8.21
N MET A 72 -21.86 -12.24 -8.20
CA MET A 72 -21.44 -11.18 -9.14
C MET A 72 -21.47 -11.64 -10.61
N ALA A 73 -21.20 -12.91 -10.86
CA ALA A 73 -21.28 -13.49 -12.20
C ALA A 73 -22.73 -13.69 -12.66
N GLU A 74 -23.58 -14.22 -11.78
CA GLU A 74 -25.01 -14.43 -12.05
C GLU A 74 -25.72 -13.10 -12.35
N SER A 75 -25.36 -12.00 -11.66
CA SER A 75 -25.95 -10.68 -11.91
C SER A 75 -25.51 -10.01 -13.21
N ASN A 76 -24.43 -10.50 -13.84
CA ASN A 76 -23.83 -9.91 -15.04
C ASN A 76 -23.73 -10.92 -16.20
N LEU A 77 -24.57 -11.96 -16.18
CA LEU A 77 -24.45 -13.07 -17.11
C LEU A 77 -24.79 -12.62 -18.54
N SER A 78 -23.76 -12.41 -19.36
CA SER A 78 -23.91 -12.42 -20.80
C SER A 78 -24.21 -13.86 -21.25
N SER A 79 -25.17 -14.05 -22.15
CA SER A 79 -25.69 -15.36 -22.56
C SER A 79 -24.67 -16.27 -23.28
N SER A 80 -23.44 -15.79 -23.52
CA SER A 80 -22.40 -16.50 -24.26
C SER A 80 -21.23 -17.04 -23.42
N LEU A 81 -21.12 -16.71 -22.13
CA LEU A 81 -19.99 -17.11 -21.29
C LEU A 81 -20.32 -18.32 -20.41
N SER A 82 -19.32 -19.19 -20.18
CA SER A 82 -19.43 -20.21 -19.13
C SER A 82 -19.44 -19.58 -17.74
N MET A 83 -19.98 -20.30 -16.74
CA MET A 83 -20.01 -19.83 -15.35
C MET A 83 -18.62 -19.41 -14.83
N LYS A 84 -17.57 -20.14 -15.20
CA LYS A 84 -16.19 -19.84 -14.77
C LYS A 84 -15.68 -18.53 -15.39
N GLU A 85 -15.95 -18.31 -16.68
CA GLU A 85 -15.56 -17.09 -17.38
C GLU A 85 -16.32 -15.88 -16.84
N ALA A 86 -17.62 -16.03 -16.58
CA ALA A 86 -18.43 -14.98 -15.96
C ALA A 86 -17.94 -14.63 -14.54
N MET A 87 -17.55 -15.62 -13.74
CA MET A 87 -16.91 -15.41 -12.42
C MET A 87 -15.58 -14.66 -12.54
N PHE A 88 -14.74 -15.05 -13.50
CA PHE A 88 -13.49 -14.37 -13.75
C PHE A 88 -13.73 -12.92 -14.17
N GLU A 89 -14.63 -12.67 -15.11
CA GLU A 89 -14.94 -11.32 -15.58
C GLU A 89 -15.53 -10.45 -14.46
N GLY A 90 -16.49 -10.97 -13.70
CA GLY A 90 -17.06 -10.26 -12.54
C GLY A 90 -16.00 -9.88 -11.51
N TRP A 91 -15.08 -10.80 -11.22
CA TRP A 91 -13.95 -10.54 -10.32
C TRP A 91 -12.98 -9.48 -10.86
N ILE A 92 -12.64 -9.53 -12.16
CA ILE A 92 -11.80 -8.51 -12.79
C ILE A 92 -12.48 -7.14 -12.75
N ARG A 93 -13.78 -7.06 -13.07
CA ARG A 93 -14.56 -5.80 -12.98
C ARG A 93 -14.54 -5.21 -11.57
N TRP A 94 -14.67 -6.05 -10.55
CA TRP A 94 -14.54 -5.62 -9.15
C TRP A 94 -13.14 -5.05 -8.85
N ILE A 95 -12.08 -5.75 -9.26
CA ILE A 95 -10.70 -5.27 -9.09
C ILE A 95 -10.49 -3.93 -9.82
N MET A 96 -11.05 -3.75 -11.02
CA MET A 96 -10.96 -2.50 -11.77
C MET A 96 -11.63 -1.34 -11.03
N GLN A 97 -12.78 -1.59 -10.39
CA GLN A 97 -13.46 -0.57 -9.58
C GLN A 97 -12.61 -0.19 -8.36
N ILE A 98 -12.03 -1.17 -7.66
CA ILE A 98 -11.08 -0.89 -6.56
C ILE A 98 -9.92 -0.05 -7.07
N ALA A 99 -9.28 -0.45 -8.18
CA ALA A 99 -8.15 0.27 -8.75
C ALA A 99 -8.53 1.72 -9.11
N SER A 100 -9.70 1.95 -9.70
CA SER A 100 -10.22 3.28 -10.00
C SER A 100 -10.40 4.13 -8.74
N LYS A 101 -10.97 3.55 -7.68
CA LYS A 101 -11.14 4.24 -6.39
C LYS A 101 -9.80 4.60 -5.76
N TYR A 102 -8.83 3.69 -5.74
CA TYR A 102 -7.49 4.00 -5.21
C TYR A 102 -6.74 5.01 -6.06
N ASN A 103 -6.92 4.99 -7.39
CA ASN A 103 -6.31 5.99 -8.27
C ASN A 103 -6.89 7.39 -8.02
N HIS A 104 -8.20 7.51 -7.81
CA HIS A 104 -8.83 8.76 -7.39
C HIS A 104 -8.26 9.29 -6.08
N ARG A 105 -8.24 8.45 -5.03
CA ARG A 105 -7.69 8.81 -3.71
C ARG A 105 -6.22 9.22 -3.78
N LYS A 106 -5.42 8.53 -4.59
CA LYS A 106 -4.03 8.87 -4.86
C LYS A 106 -3.92 10.26 -5.46
N ASN A 107 -4.61 10.51 -6.58
CA ASN A 107 -4.53 11.78 -7.30
C ASN A 107 -4.99 12.96 -6.43
N LEU A 108 -6.06 12.76 -5.65
CA LEU A 108 -6.55 13.77 -4.72
C LEU A 108 -5.51 14.09 -3.63
N THR A 109 -4.91 13.06 -3.04
CA THR A 109 -3.87 13.22 -2.01
C THR A 109 -2.63 13.91 -2.57
N LEU A 110 -2.17 13.52 -3.76
CA LEU A 110 -1.02 14.15 -4.44
C LEU A 110 -1.30 15.63 -4.71
N LYS A 111 -2.45 15.96 -5.29
CA LYS A 111 -2.87 17.34 -5.51
C LYS A 111 -2.85 18.15 -4.21
N ALA A 112 -3.47 17.64 -3.15
CA ALA A 112 -3.53 18.33 -1.87
C ALA A 112 -2.15 18.50 -1.22
N LEU A 113 -1.24 17.53 -1.35
CA LEU A 113 0.15 17.66 -0.89
C LEU A 113 0.91 18.74 -1.68
N TYR A 114 0.74 18.78 -3.00
CA TYR A 114 1.39 19.78 -3.86
C TYR A 114 0.93 21.21 -3.58
N GLU A 115 -0.31 21.40 -3.12
CA GLU A 115 -0.84 22.70 -2.74
C GLU A 115 -0.34 23.19 -1.36
N THR A 116 0.38 22.36 -0.60
CA THR A 116 0.91 22.79 0.71
C THR A 116 2.08 23.76 0.59
N GLU A 117 2.15 24.73 1.49
CA GLU A 117 3.28 25.68 1.56
C GLU A 117 4.63 24.98 1.72
N SER A 118 4.66 23.89 2.50
CA SER A 118 5.87 23.11 2.73
C SER A 118 6.39 22.43 1.45
N TYR A 119 5.50 21.95 0.58
CA TYR A 119 5.88 21.44 -0.74
C TYR A 119 6.42 22.55 -1.63
N GLN A 120 5.72 23.70 -1.67
CA GLN A 120 6.13 24.86 -2.48
C GLN A 120 7.47 25.45 -2.01
N ALA A 121 7.77 25.37 -0.71
CA ALA A 121 9.06 25.73 -0.13
C ALA A 121 10.16 24.68 -0.35
N GLY A 122 9.85 23.56 -1.01
CA GLY A 122 10.82 22.50 -1.31
C GLY A 122 11.26 21.68 -0.10
N GLN A 123 10.53 21.72 1.02
CA GLN A 123 10.86 21.01 2.28
C GLN A 123 10.62 19.50 2.21
N PHE A 124 9.84 19.05 1.22
CA PHE A 124 9.70 17.63 0.91
C PHE A 124 9.43 17.41 -0.58
N THR A 125 9.71 16.19 -1.04
CA THR A 125 9.26 15.68 -2.34
C THR A 125 8.34 14.48 -2.16
N VAL A 126 7.56 14.18 -3.19
CA VAL A 126 6.66 13.03 -3.19
C VAL A 126 7.07 12.06 -4.29
N MET A 127 7.22 10.78 -3.96
CA MET A 127 7.37 9.73 -4.97
C MET A 127 5.98 9.24 -5.36
N GLU A 128 5.53 9.59 -6.57
CA GLU A 128 4.22 9.21 -7.08
C GLU A 128 4.14 7.68 -7.29
N PRO A 129 3.23 6.99 -6.59
CA PRO A 129 3.10 5.55 -6.76
C PRO A 129 2.37 5.23 -8.07
N SER A 130 2.92 4.28 -8.83
CA SER A 130 2.25 3.71 -10.01
C SER A 130 1.13 2.71 -9.62
N ALA A 131 1.25 2.08 -8.45
CA ALA A 131 0.29 1.12 -7.93
C ALA A 131 0.29 1.08 -6.40
N GLY A 132 -0.77 0.50 -5.82
CA GLY A 132 -0.89 0.27 -4.38
C GLY A 132 -1.58 1.41 -3.63
N MET A 133 -1.23 1.56 -2.36
CA MET A 133 -1.94 2.43 -1.41
C MET A 133 -1.00 3.25 -0.50
N PHE A 134 0.28 3.34 -0.87
CA PHE A 134 1.29 4.06 -0.11
C PHE A 134 1.93 5.13 -0.98
N ILE A 135 2.08 6.32 -0.39
CA ILE A 135 2.81 7.45 -0.97
C ILE A 135 4.04 7.66 -0.09
N ILE A 136 5.20 7.81 -0.71
CA ILE A 136 6.44 8.14 0.00
C ILE A 136 6.64 9.64 -0.06
N ILE A 137 6.72 10.26 1.11
CA ILE A 137 7.07 11.68 1.29
C ILE A 137 8.52 11.72 1.75
N LYS A 138 9.42 12.17 0.89
CA LYS A 138 10.85 12.29 1.19
C LYS A 138 11.11 13.68 1.76
N ILE A 139 11.70 13.74 2.95
CA ILE A 139 12.06 15.02 3.57
C ILE A 139 13.32 15.55 2.90
N ASN A 140 13.26 16.81 2.49
CA ASN A 140 14.38 17.50 1.87
C ASN A 140 15.05 18.38 2.92
N TRP A 141 16.30 18.09 3.23
CA TRP A 141 17.07 18.87 4.20
C TRP A 141 17.57 20.21 3.63
N GLY A 142 17.42 20.44 2.31
CA GLY A 142 17.61 21.75 1.69
C GLY A 142 18.95 22.41 2.03
N ASN A 143 18.87 23.64 2.56
CA ASN A 143 20.01 24.46 3.00
C ASN A 143 20.54 24.08 4.41
N PHE A 144 19.91 23.13 5.08
CA PHE A 144 20.37 22.65 6.36
C PHE A 144 21.38 21.52 6.14
N ASP A 145 22.42 21.50 6.97
CA ASP A 145 23.31 20.36 7.02
C ASP A 145 22.49 19.12 7.40
N ARG A 146 22.65 18.09 6.58
CA ARG A 146 21.94 16.83 6.81
C ARG A 146 22.36 16.30 8.18
N PRO A 147 21.41 16.06 9.10
CA PRO A 147 21.75 15.69 10.45
C PRO A 147 22.42 14.31 10.51
N ASP A 148 23.45 14.18 11.34
CA ASP A 148 24.15 12.90 11.59
C ASP A 148 23.20 11.84 12.18
N ASP A 149 22.19 12.27 12.94
CA ASP A 149 21.18 11.40 13.54
C ASP A 149 19.77 11.59 12.95
N LEU A 150 19.62 11.21 11.67
CA LEU A 150 18.33 11.23 10.98
C LEU A 150 17.19 10.55 11.76
N PRO A 151 17.36 9.35 12.37
CA PRO A 151 16.29 8.74 13.16
C PRO A 151 15.75 9.65 14.27
N GLN A 152 16.63 10.31 15.03
CA GLN A 152 16.22 11.25 16.07
C GLN A 152 15.46 12.44 15.50
N GLN A 153 15.92 13.00 14.37
CA GLN A 153 15.23 14.11 13.74
C GLN A 153 13.86 13.70 13.16
N MET A 154 13.75 12.49 12.62
CA MET A 154 12.48 11.93 12.18
C MET A 154 11.50 11.70 13.34
N ASP A 155 11.98 11.35 14.54
CA ASP A 155 11.14 11.27 15.74
C ASP A 155 10.68 12.65 16.23
N ILE A 156 11.51 13.68 16.08
CA ILE A 156 11.12 15.06 16.38
C ILE A 156 10.05 15.52 15.38
N LEU A 157 10.25 15.28 14.09
CA LEU A 157 9.25 15.54 13.05
C LEU A 157 7.92 14.83 13.34
N ASP A 158 7.95 13.57 13.77
CA ASP A 158 6.75 12.80 14.15
C ASP A 158 5.94 13.49 15.27
N LYS A 159 6.61 14.17 16.22
CA LYS A 159 5.92 14.94 17.27
C LYS A 159 5.17 16.15 16.69
N PHE A 160 5.75 16.86 15.74
CA PHE A 160 5.08 17.98 15.05
C PHE A 160 3.90 17.49 14.21
N LEU A 161 4.06 16.37 13.49
CA LEU A 161 2.98 15.73 12.75
C LEU A 161 1.83 15.30 13.66
N LEU A 162 2.14 14.66 14.79
CA LEU A 162 1.16 14.25 15.81
C LEU A 162 0.43 15.44 16.42
N LYS A 163 1.15 16.53 16.74
CA LYS A 163 0.57 17.79 17.22
C LYS A 163 -0.42 18.38 16.22
N ASN A 164 -0.11 18.28 14.92
CA ASN A 164 -0.99 18.68 13.83
C ASN A 164 -2.10 17.65 13.54
N GLY A 165 -2.21 16.58 14.32
CA GLY A 165 -3.30 15.60 14.23
C GLY A 165 -3.18 14.61 13.08
N VAL A 166 -1.97 14.31 12.62
CA VAL A 166 -1.69 13.28 11.61
C VAL A 166 -0.64 12.28 12.10
N LYS A 167 -0.80 11.02 11.70
CA LYS A 167 0.17 9.96 12.00
C LYS A 167 0.63 9.28 10.72
N LEU A 168 1.95 9.23 10.54
CA LEU A 168 2.60 8.54 9.43
C LEU A 168 3.56 7.48 9.97
N VAL A 169 4.04 6.61 9.08
CA VAL A 169 5.08 5.64 9.42
C VAL A 169 6.43 6.21 9.00
N LEU A 170 7.36 6.29 9.96
CA LEU A 170 8.70 6.80 9.73
C LEU A 170 9.56 5.78 8.97
N GLY A 171 10.32 6.26 7.97
CA GLY A 171 11.16 5.46 7.09
C GLY A 171 12.08 4.51 7.85
N TYR A 172 12.77 5.03 8.87
CA TYR A 172 13.74 4.25 9.66
C TYR A 172 13.10 3.05 10.39
N LYS A 173 11.80 3.13 10.75
CA LYS A 173 11.08 2.04 11.42
C LYS A 173 10.76 0.86 10.48
N MET A 174 11.07 0.99 9.20
CA MET A 174 10.91 -0.06 8.18
C MET A 174 12.26 -0.64 7.73
N ALA A 175 13.36 -0.23 8.33
CA ALA A 175 14.69 -0.73 7.99
C ALA A 175 14.92 -2.15 8.53
N VAL A 176 15.48 -3.02 7.69
CA VAL A 176 15.98 -4.35 8.12
C VAL A 176 17.23 -4.19 8.97
N CYS A 177 18.16 -3.33 8.55
CA CYS A 177 19.36 -2.98 9.29
C CYS A 177 19.38 -1.48 9.57
N PRO A 178 19.01 -1.03 10.78
CA PRO A 178 18.89 0.39 11.12
C PRO A 178 20.18 1.17 10.87
N ASN A 179 21.35 0.60 11.19
CA ASN A 179 22.64 1.26 11.01
C ASN A 179 22.98 1.49 9.53
N TYR A 180 22.72 0.47 8.68
CA TYR A 180 22.97 0.57 7.25
C TYR A 180 22.01 1.54 6.56
N SER A 181 20.73 1.51 6.94
CA SER A 181 19.68 2.34 6.33
C SER A 181 19.59 3.75 6.92
N LYS A 182 20.35 4.06 7.98
CA LYS A 182 20.27 5.34 8.72
C LYS A 182 20.26 6.54 7.78
N GLN A 183 21.22 6.56 6.86
CA GLN A 183 21.43 7.64 5.88
C GLN A 183 20.41 7.69 4.74
N ASN A 184 19.38 6.84 4.72
CA ASN A 184 18.35 6.83 3.68
C ASN A 184 16.93 6.75 4.25
N SER A 185 16.78 7.09 5.54
CA SER A 185 15.55 6.88 6.30
C SER A 185 14.70 8.14 6.54
N ASP A 186 15.08 9.24 5.91
CA ASP A 186 14.44 10.56 5.88
C ASP A 186 13.21 10.60 4.97
N PHE A 187 12.30 9.65 5.16
CA PHE A 187 11.03 9.62 4.47
C PHE A 187 9.89 9.18 5.39
N LEU A 188 8.68 9.56 5.02
CA LEU A 188 7.44 9.17 5.66
C LEU A 188 6.64 8.31 4.67
N ARG A 189 6.04 7.22 5.16
CA ARG A 189 5.07 6.44 4.40
C ARG A 189 3.66 6.86 4.79
N LEU A 190 2.99 7.52 3.87
CA LEU A 190 1.57 7.87 3.94
C LEU A 190 0.72 6.74 3.35
N THR A 191 -0.39 6.39 3.99
CA THR A 191 -1.39 5.49 3.40
C THR A 191 -2.64 6.24 2.99
N ILE A 192 -3.17 5.90 1.82
CA ILE A 192 -4.42 6.45 1.28
C ILE A 192 -5.58 5.46 1.41
N ALA A 193 -5.43 4.38 2.20
CA ALA A 193 -6.45 3.33 2.32
C ALA A 193 -7.46 3.61 3.45
N TYR A 194 -7.01 4.21 4.55
CA TYR A 194 -7.76 4.25 5.80
C TYR A 194 -8.79 5.38 5.91
N ALA A 195 -8.54 6.53 5.28
CA ALA A 195 -9.44 7.67 5.40
C ALA A 195 -10.87 7.33 4.93
N ARG A 196 -11.88 7.93 5.55
CA ARG A 196 -13.29 7.65 5.29
C ARG A 196 -13.74 8.22 3.94
N ASP A 197 -13.29 9.42 3.64
CA ASP A 197 -13.73 10.23 2.51
C ASP A 197 -12.58 11.08 1.96
N ASP A 198 -12.91 11.83 0.90
CA ASP A 198 -12.01 12.73 0.19
C ASP A 198 -11.59 13.92 1.06
N ASP A 199 -12.50 14.47 1.87
CA ASP A 199 -12.22 15.59 2.76
C ASP A 199 -11.14 15.24 3.79
N GLN A 200 -11.21 14.05 4.38
CA GLN A 200 -10.20 13.58 5.33
C GLN A 200 -8.82 13.39 4.66
N LEU A 201 -8.76 13.00 3.39
CA LEU A 201 -7.49 12.92 2.64
C LEU A 201 -6.89 14.30 2.41
N ILE A 202 -7.71 15.28 2.01
CA ILE A 202 -7.29 16.66 1.78
C ILE A 202 -6.82 17.28 3.08
N GLU A 203 -7.61 17.15 4.15
CA GLU A 203 -7.29 17.70 5.47
C GLU A 203 -6.02 17.07 6.06
N ALA A 204 -5.85 15.74 5.92
CA ALA A 204 -4.62 15.08 6.34
C ALA A 204 -3.40 15.62 5.56
N SER A 205 -3.54 15.85 4.25
CA SER A 205 -2.46 16.41 3.42
C SER A 205 -2.06 17.82 3.86
N LYS A 206 -3.05 18.67 4.18
CA LYS A 206 -2.81 20.02 4.73
C LYS A 206 -2.06 19.96 6.05
N ARG A 207 -2.52 19.12 6.99
CA ARG A 207 -1.87 18.92 8.30
C ARG A 207 -0.46 18.37 8.19
N ILE A 208 -0.19 17.49 7.23
CA ILE A 208 1.16 17.01 6.92
C ILE A 208 2.04 18.19 6.51
N GLY A 209 1.57 19.01 5.56
CA GLY A 209 2.30 20.21 5.12
C GLY A 209 2.59 21.18 6.28
N SER A 210 1.58 21.49 7.10
CA SER A 210 1.73 22.35 8.27
C SER A 210 2.72 21.78 9.30
N GLY A 211 2.65 20.48 9.58
CA GLY A 211 3.54 19.82 10.53
C GLY A 211 5.00 19.78 10.06
N ILE A 212 5.24 19.56 8.77
CA ILE A 212 6.59 19.63 8.18
C ILE A 212 7.11 21.07 8.20
N LYS A 213 6.26 22.05 7.85
CA LYS A 213 6.63 23.47 7.91
C LYS A 213 7.02 23.87 9.33
N GLU A 214 6.18 23.57 10.31
CA GLU A 214 6.43 23.90 11.72
C GLU A 214 7.72 23.23 12.24
N PHE A 215 8.00 22.00 11.82
CA PHE A 215 9.26 21.32 12.12
C PHE A 215 10.47 22.12 11.61
N PHE A 216 10.46 22.54 10.34
CA PHE A 216 11.56 23.30 9.75
C PHE A 216 11.67 24.73 10.30
N ASP A 217 10.56 25.40 10.60
CA ASP A 217 10.56 26.74 11.21
C ASP A 217 11.21 26.71 12.62
N ASN A 218 11.17 25.56 13.30
CA ASN A 218 11.78 25.34 14.63
C ASN A 218 13.09 24.55 14.57
N TYR A 219 13.56 24.18 13.37
CA TYR A 219 14.78 23.42 13.20
C TYR A 219 15.98 24.37 13.36
N LYS A 220 16.70 24.23 14.47
CA LYS A 220 17.97 24.93 14.70
C LYS A 220 19.09 24.02 14.19
N SER A 221 19.82 24.51 13.18
CA SER A 221 21.10 23.94 12.72
C SER A 221 22.11 23.89 13.85
#